data_AF-A0A1E7YU15-F1
#
_entry.id   AF-A0A1E7YU15-F1
#
_cell.length_a   1.000
_cell.length_b   1.000
_cell.length_c   1.000
_cell.angle_alpha   90.00
_cell.angle_beta   90.00
_cell.angle_gamma   90.00
#
_symmetry.space_group_name_H-M   'P 1'
#
loop_
_entity.id
_entity.type
_entity.pdbx_description
1 polymer ?
#
loop_
_entity_poly.entity_id
_entity_poly.type
_entity_poly.pdbx_seq_one_letter_code
_entity_poly.pdbx_strand_id
1 'polypeptide(L)'
;MHLKELLSGHRFLVLAVMEGERCPAVQFLLRGERQYEASRNGLMILLKRAATEGLSGFPTSLLHLVDQPNGIYEFIKGDLRLLFFKGQDSDLVVCTEGYIKKGQKAHKKEVARAIKVKSDYMEAKKSGLIDIEKE
;
A
#
# COMPACT_ATOMS: atom_id res chain seq x y z
N MET A 1 -0.68 -14.24 8.94
CA MET A 1 -0.30 -13.26 7.90
C MET A 1 0.93 -12.53 8.40
N HIS A 2 1.97 -12.43 7.56
CA HIS A 2 3.20 -11.72 7.91
C HIS A 2 3.21 -10.32 7.29
N LEU A 3 3.49 -9.32 8.11
CA LEU A 3 3.53 -7.91 7.74
C LEU A 3 4.86 -7.31 8.16
N LYS A 4 5.38 -6.39 7.36
CA LYS A 4 6.55 -5.58 7.70
C LYS A 4 6.12 -4.15 8.01
N GLU A 5 6.57 -3.62 9.13
CA GLU A 5 6.44 -2.20 9.43
C GLU A 5 7.33 -1.38 8.48
N LEU A 6 6.74 -0.41 7.80
CA LEU A 6 7.48 0.52 6.92
C LEU A 6 7.71 1.87 7.59
N LEU A 7 6.67 2.40 8.23
CA LEU A 7 6.68 3.72 8.85
C LEU A 7 5.71 3.70 10.02
N SER A 8 6.14 4.24 11.16
CA SER A 8 5.26 4.53 12.29
C SER A 8 5.05 6.03 12.39
N GLY A 9 3.79 6.46 12.38
CA GLY A 9 3.41 7.85 12.57
C GLY A 9 2.21 7.96 13.50
N HIS A 10 1.96 9.17 14.00
CA HIS A 10 0.91 9.40 14.99
C HIS A 10 -0.53 9.23 14.45
N ARG A 11 -0.72 9.08 13.13
CA ARG A 11 -2.03 8.88 12.51
C ARG A 11 -2.21 7.48 11.98
N PHE A 12 -1.19 6.93 11.31
CA PHE A 12 -1.23 5.56 10.82
C PHE A 12 0.11 4.86 11.05
N LEU A 13 0.00 3.57 11.41
CA LEU A 13 1.07 2.61 11.24
C LEU A 13 1.02 2.10 9.80
N VAL A 14 2.08 2.32 9.02
CA VAL A 14 2.18 1.85 7.64
C VAL A 14 2.83 0.48 7.63
N LEU A 15 2.04 -0.52 7.24
CA LEU A 15 2.45 -1.92 7.12
C LEU A 15 2.51 -2.31 5.66
N ALA A 16 3.42 -3.20 5.30
CA ALA A 16 3.48 -3.83 3.99
C ALA A 16 3.36 -5.34 4.12
N VAL A 17 2.65 -5.94 3.18
CA VAL A 17 2.47 -7.40 3.16
C VAL A 17 3.74 -8.10 2.72
N MET A 18 4.06 -9.19 3.40
CA MET A 18 5.19 -10.06 3.09
C MET A 18 4.72 -11.28 2.29
N GLU A 19 5.51 -11.68 1.30
CA GLU A 19 5.34 -12.89 0.50
C GLU A 19 6.55 -13.80 0.65
N GLY A 20 6.53 -14.63 1.70
CA GLY A 20 7.72 -15.30 2.20
C GLY A 20 8.75 -14.26 2.65
N GLU A 21 9.98 -14.40 2.19
CA GLU A 21 11.09 -13.48 2.48
C GLU A 21 11.05 -12.15 1.68
N ARG A 22 10.06 -11.99 0.79
CA ARG A 22 9.98 -10.80 -0.07
C ARG A 22 8.96 -9.83 0.50
N CYS A 23 9.29 -8.55 0.43
CA CYS A 23 8.34 -7.45 0.64
C CYS A 23 8.07 -6.76 -0.71
N PRO A 24 7.01 -7.17 -1.43
CA PRO A 24 6.66 -6.60 -2.72
C PRO A 24 6.62 -5.06 -2.75
N ALA A 25 5.96 -4.44 -1.77
CA ALA A 25 5.85 -2.99 -1.70
C ALA A 25 7.21 -2.30 -1.57
N VAL A 26 8.10 -2.82 -0.72
CA VAL A 26 9.47 -2.30 -0.54
C VAL A 26 10.29 -2.49 -1.82
N GLN A 27 10.20 -3.65 -2.46
CA GLN A 27 10.90 -3.90 -3.72
C GLN A 27 10.47 -2.89 -4.79
N PHE A 28 9.17 -2.60 -4.90
CA PHE A 28 8.66 -1.60 -5.83
C PHE A 28 9.13 -0.17 -5.50
N LEU A 29 9.18 0.18 -4.21
CA LEU A 29 9.59 1.51 -3.76
C LEU A 29 11.10 1.73 -3.90
N LEU A 30 11.92 0.68 -3.82
CA LEU A 30 13.38 0.80 -3.83
C LEU A 30 14.02 0.41 -5.17
N ARG A 31 13.37 -0.43 -5.98
CA ARG A 31 13.95 -0.99 -7.21
C ARG A 31 13.08 -0.68 -8.42
N GLY A 32 13.72 -0.54 -9.58
CA GLY A 32 13.04 -0.34 -10.85
C GLY A 32 13.81 0.59 -11.79
N GLU A 33 13.21 0.89 -12.94
CA GLU A 33 13.86 1.73 -13.96
C GLU A 33 14.19 3.13 -13.40
N ARG A 34 15.36 3.66 -13.77
CA ARG A 34 15.87 4.96 -13.27
C ARG A 34 14.92 6.12 -13.57
N GLN A 35 14.22 6.07 -14.71
CA GLN A 35 13.24 7.09 -15.08
C GLN A 35 12.10 7.30 -14.07
N TYR A 36 11.81 6.29 -13.23
CA TYR A 36 10.76 6.36 -12.21
C TYR A 36 11.28 6.66 -10.79
N GLU A 37 12.56 6.97 -10.63
CA GLU A 37 13.18 7.21 -9.32
C GLU A 37 12.50 8.36 -8.56
N ALA A 38 12.29 9.50 -9.23
CA ALA A 38 11.57 10.63 -8.63
C ALA A 38 10.13 10.27 -8.23
N SER A 39 9.46 9.40 -9.00
CA SER A 39 8.12 8.93 -8.66
C SER A 39 8.11 7.99 -7.45
N ARG A 40 9.09 7.09 -7.33
CA ARG A 40 9.25 6.23 -6.15
C ARG A 40 9.52 7.05 -4.89
N ASN A 41 10.42 8.02 -4.97
CA ASN A 41 10.67 8.97 -3.88
C ASN A 41 9.40 9.74 -3.50
N GLY A 42 8.63 10.18 -4.50
CA GLY A 42 7.34 10.82 -4.28
C GLY A 42 6.34 9.91 -3.54
N LEU A 43 6.22 8.64 -3.92
CA LEU A 43 5.35 7.69 -3.21
C LEU A 43 5.77 7.50 -1.75
N MET A 44 7.08 7.43 -1.47
CA MET A 44 7.59 7.35 -0.10
C MET A 44 7.21 8.59 0.72
N ILE A 45 7.25 9.79 0.12
CA ILE A 45 6.78 11.03 0.76
C ILE A 45 5.28 10.97 1.04
N LEU A 46 4.46 10.44 0.13
CA LEU A 46 3.02 10.27 0.36
C LEU A 46 2.75 9.28 1.50
N LEU A 47 3.49 8.18 1.59
CA LEU A 47 3.37 7.23 2.71
C LEU A 47 3.74 7.88 4.05
N LYS A 48 4.85 8.63 4.10
CA LYS A 48 5.24 9.39 5.31
C LYS A 48 4.16 10.39 5.71
N ARG A 49 3.67 11.17 4.75
CA ARG A 49 2.58 12.11 4.98
C ARG A 49 1.30 11.41 5.43
N ALA A 50 0.98 10.23 4.91
CA ALA A 50 -0.17 9.47 5.38
C ALA A 50 0.04 9.02 6.83
N ALA A 51 1.20 8.47 7.17
CA ALA A 51 1.55 8.05 8.53
C ALA A 51 1.42 9.20 9.55
N THR A 52 1.81 10.42 9.16
CA THR A 52 1.79 11.58 10.04
C THR A 52 0.53 12.42 9.95
N GLU A 53 -0.06 12.69 8.80
CA GLU A 53 -1.20 13.63 8.69
C GLU A 53 -2.55 12.90 8.52
N GLY A 54 -2.50 11.64 8.13
CA GLY A 54 -3.67 10.86 7.75
C GLY A 54 -4.11 11.11 6.30
N LEU A 55 -5.22 10.51 5.86
CA LEU A 55 -5.63 10.51 4.44
C LEU A 55 -6.51 11.68 4.03
N SER A 56 -7.13 12.39 4.97
CA SER A 56 -8.14 13.43 4.69
C SER A 56 -7.61 14.67 3.97
N GLY A 57 -6.29 14.89 3.99
CA GLY A 57 -5.62 16.04 3.36
C GLY A 57 -5.05 15.77 1.96
N PHE A 58 -5.29 14.58 1.39
CA PHE A 58 -4.78 14.26 0.06
C PHE A 58 -5.77 14.68 -1.03
N PRO A 59 -5.32 15.39 -2.08
CA PRO A 59 -6.13 15.62 -3.26
C PRO A 59 -6.34 14.31 -4.03
N THR A 60 -7.42 14.25 -4.80
CA THR A 60 -7.76 13.08 -5.65
C THR A 60 -6.70 12.75 -6.70
N SER A 61 -5.85 13.71 -7.04
CA SER A 61 -4.70 13.53 -7.93
C SER A 61 -3.55 12.73 -7.32
N LEU A 62 -3.51 12.60 -5.99
CA LEU A 62 -2.46 11.89 -5.24
C LEU A 62 -3.00 10.66 -4.50
N LEU A 63 -4.29 10.62 -4.18
CA LEU A 63 -4.96 9.51 -3.53
C LEU A 63 -6.32 9.27 -4.19
N HIS A 64 -6.57 8.04 -4.63
CA HIS A 64 -7.83 7.70 -5.27
C HIS A 64 -8.39 6.39 -4.73
N LEU A 65 -9.72 6.31 -4.59
CA LEU A 65 -10.42 5.07 -4.26
C LEU A 65 -10.69 4.30 -5.55
N VAL A 66 -9.95 3.22 -5.78
CA VAL A 66 -10.01 2.44 -7.03
C VAL A 66 -11.04 1.32 -7.01
N ASP A 67 -11.42 0.86 -5.81
CA ASP A 67 -12.50 -0.09 -5.60
C ASP A 67 -13.29 0.31 -4.35
N GLN A 68 -14.46 0.90 -4.56
CA GLN A 68 -15.31 1.38 -3.47
C GLN A 68 -15.93 0.24 -2.64
N PRO A 69 -16.50 -0.83 -3.23
CA PRO A 69 -17.09 -1.93 -2.46
C PRO A 69 -16.10 -2.58 -1.48
N ASN A 70 -14.85 -2.74 -1.89
CA ASN A 70 -13.82 -3.37 -1.08
C ASN A 70 -12.92 -2.36 -0.37
N GLY A 71 -13.10 -1.05 -0.58
CA GLY A 71 -12.30 0.00 0.06
C GLY A 71 -10.81 -0.10 -0.26
N ILE A 72 -10.47 -0.26 -1.54
CA ILE A 72 -9.08 -0.26 -2.03
C ILE A 72 -8.72 1.11 -2.57
N TYR A 73 -7.59 1.63 -2.11
CA TYR A 73 -7.07 2.93 -2.47
C TYR A 73 -5.75 2.79 -3.23
N GLU A 74 -5.39 3.84 -3.97
CA GLU A 74 -4.08 3.98 -4.58
C GLU A 74 -3.44 5.33 -4.27
N PHE A 75 -2.13 5.33 -4.01
CA PHE A 75 -1.31 6.52 -4.11
C PHE A 75 -0.79 6.70 -5.54
N ILE A 76 -0.78 7.95 -6.01
CA ILE A 76 -0.47 8.30 -7.40
C ILE A 76 0.79 9.17 -7.46
N LYS A 77 1.79 8.74 -8.24
CA LYS A 77 2.94 9.61 -8.60
C LYS A 77 3.46 9.34 -10.01
N GLY A 78 3.19 10.27 -10.93
CA GLY A 78 3.47 10.07 -12.36
C GLY A 78 2.71 8.84 -12.86
N ASP A 79 3.43 7.89 -13.45
CA ASP A 79 2.86 6.62 -13.90
C ASP A 79 2.79 5.54 -12.82
N LEU A 80 3.41 5.77 -11.66
CA LEU A 80 3.41 4.79 -10.57
C LEU A 80 2.12 4.87 -9.76
N ARG A 81 1.65 3.70 -9.34
CA ARG A 81 0.48 3.51 -8.48
C ARG A 81 0.83 2.54 -7.37
N LEU A 82 0.48 2.87 -6.13
CA LEU A 82 0.71 2.00 -4.98
C LEU A 82 -0.62 1.69 -4.28
N LEU A 83 -1.04 0.43 -4.31
CA LEU A 83 -2.31 -0.01 -3.74
C LEU A 83 -2.20 -0.24 -2.23
N PHE A 84 -3.23 0.17 -1.51
CA PHE A 84 -3.35 -0.03 -0.08
C PHE A 84 -4.82 -0.11 0.36
N PHE A 85 -5.05 -0.58 1.58
CA PHE A 85 -6.32 -0.44 2.28
C PHE A 85 -6.09 0.01 3.72
N LYS A 86 -7.16 0.53 4.33
CA LYS A 86 -7.18 0.81 5.77
C LYS A 86 -7.53 -0.46 6.55
N GLY A 87 -6.70 -0.81 7.53
CA GLY A 87 -7.02 -1.80 8.54
C GLY A 87 -8.03 -1.26 9.57
N GLN A 88 -8.31 -2.09 10.58
CA GLN A 88 -9.35 -1.82 11.58
C GLN A 88 -8.93 -0.78 12.63
N ASP A 89 -7.65 -0.74 13.02
CA ASP A 89 -7.16 -0.02 14.21
C ASP A 89 -6.15 1.11 13.88
N SER A 90 -6.39 1.86 12.81
CA SER A 90 -5.42 2.86 12.31
C SER A 90 -4.15 2.25 11.69
N ASP A 91 -4.27 1.04 11.16
CA ASP A 91 -3.28 0.45 10.27
C ASP A 91 -3.54 0.91 8.83
N LEU A 92 -2.49 1.31 8.13
CA LEU A 92 -2.49 1.49 6.68
C LEU A 92 -1.68 0.36 6.07
N VAL A 93 -2.36 -0.57 5.40
CA VAL A 93 -1.73 -1.79 4.87
C VAL A 93 -1.54 -1.66 3.37
N VAL A 94 -0.28 -1.74 2.94
CA VAL A 94 0.16 -1.68 1.55
C VAL A 94 0.20 -3.09 0.97
N CYS A 95 -0.58 -3.33 -0.08
CA CYS A 95 -1.03 -4.69 -0.35
C CYS A 95 -0.06 -5.57 -1.14
N THR A 96 0.67 -5.06 -2.14
CA THR A 96 1.07 -6.02 -3.21
C THR A 96 2.33 -5.76 -4.04
N GLU A 97 2.85 -4.54 -4.18
CA GLU A 97 3.72 -4.07 -5.28
C GLU A 97 2.94 -2.96 -5.96
N GLY A 98 3.55 -1.80 -6.12
CA GLY A 98 2.97 -0.82 -7.00
C GLY A 98 3.09 -1.28 -8.45
N TYR A 99 2.37 -0.59 -9.32
CA TYR A 99 2.39 -0.88 -10.76
C TYR A 99 2.61 0.39 -11.55
N ILE A 100 3.11 0.22 -12.77
CA ILE A 100 3.22 1.29 -13.75
C ILE A 100 1.93 1.29 -14.57
N LYS A 101 1.25 2.44 -14.66
CA LYS A 101 0.02 2.60 -15.43
C LYS A 101 0.33 2.55 -16.94
N LYS A 102 0.36 1.33 -17.50
CA LYS A 102 0.51 1.09 -18.96
C LYS A 102 -0.82 0.75 -19.66
N GLY A 103 -1.92 0.61 -18.92
CA GLY A 103 -3.27 0.33 -19.45
C GLY A 103 -4.25 -0.21 -18.40
N GLN A 104 -5.54 -0.37 -18.75
CA GLN A 104 -6.58 -0.77 -17.78
C GLN A 104 -6.52 -2.25 -17.34
N LYS A 105 -5.96 -3.15 -18.14
CA LYS A 105 -5.95 -4.60 -17.81
C LYS A 105 -5.06 -4.94 -16.62
N ALA A 106 -3.86 -4.33 -16.53
CA ALA A 106 -2.94 -4.54 -15.41
C ALA A 106 -3.55 -4.06 -14.08
N HIS A 107 -4.25 -2.92 -14.11
CA HIS A 107 -4.96 -2.35 -12.97
C HIS A 107 -5.98 -3.33 -12.34
N LYS A 108 -6.72 -4.11 -13.13
CA LYS A 108 -7.73 -5.06 -12.59
C LYS A 108 -7.09 -6.21 -11.81
N LYS A 109 -5.96 -6.75 -12.30
CA LYS A 109 -5.26 -7.86 -11.63
C LYS A 109 -4.70 -7.43 -10.28
N GLU A 110 -4.06 -6.26 -10.23
CA GLU A 110 -3.47 -5.75 -8.99
C GLU A 110 -4.54 -5.38 -7.96
N VAL A 111 -5.66 -4.78 -8.39
CA VAL A 111 -6.80 -4.52 -7.49
C VAL A 111 -7.41 -5.82 -6.96
N ALA A 112 -7.60 -6.84 -7.80
CA ALA A 112 -8.09 -8.14 -7.33
C ALA A 112 -7.17 -8.78 -6.28
N ARG A 113 -5.86 -8.67 -6.45
CA ARG A 113 -4.87 -9.12 -5.46
C ARG A 113 -4.99 -8.31 -4.17
N ALA A 114 -5.13 -6.99 -4.25
CA ALA A 114 -5.34 -6.13 -3.08
C ALA A 114 -6.63 -6.47 -2.30
N ILE A 115 -7.71 -6.82 -3.00
CA ILE A 115 -8.97 -7.29 -2.38
C ILE A 115 -8.73 -8.59 -1.61
N LYS A 116 -8.06 -9.57 -2.23
CA LYS A 116 -7.73 -10.84 -1.57
C LYS A 116 -6.90 -10.61 -0.31
N VAL A 117 -5.83 -9.84 -0.43
CA VAL A 117 -4.95 -9.49 0.70
C VAL A 117 -5.72 -8.81 1.83
N LYS A 118 -6.67 -7.93 1.51
CA LYS A 118 -7.54 -7.32 2.52
C LYS A 118 -8.40 -8.36 3.24
N SER A 119 -8.98 -9.29 2.51
CA SER A 119 -9.76 -10.39 3.10
C SER A 119 -8.89 -11.22 4.06
N ASP A 120 -7.70 -11.63 3.61
CA ASP A 120 -6.75 -12.40 4.39
C ASP A 120 -6.30 -11.64 5.65
N TYR A 121 -6.09 -10.32 5.53
CA TYR A 121 -5.77 -9.44 6.65
C TYR A 121 -6.89 -9.40 7.70
N MET A 122 -8.14 -9.21 7.26
CA MET A 122 -9.28 -9.14 8.19
C MET A 122 -9.49 -10.47 8.91
N GLU A 123 -9.31 -11.60 8.23
CA GLU A 123 -9.38 -12.93 8.82
C GLU A 123 -8.23 -13.18 9.81
N ALA A 124 -7.00 -12.84 9.43
CA ALA A 124 -5.84 -12.97 10.30
C ALA A 124 -5.95 -12.09 11.54
N LYS A 125 -6.44 -10.84 11.41
CA LYS A 125 -6.67 -9.93 12.53
C LYS A 125 -7.70 -10.51 13.49
N LYS A 126 -8.83 -11.01 12.97
CA LYS A 126 -9.89 -11.64 13.77
C LYS A 126 -9.39 -12.88 14.52
N SER A 127 -8.50 -13.64 13.91
CA SER A 127 -7.94 -14.87 14.46
C SER A 127 -6.70 -14.65 15.33
N GLY A 128 -6.21 -13.41 15.46
CA GLY A 128 -4.97 -13.10 16.18
C GLY A 128 -3.70 -13.63 15.51
N LEU A 129 -3.75 -13.97 14.22
CA LEU A 129 -2.66 -14.58 13.45
C LEU A 129 -1.89 -13.55 12.61
N ILE A 130 -1.78 -12.31 13.07
CA ILE A 130 -0.93 -11.30 12.42
C ILE A 130 0.43 -11.30 13.12
N ASP A 131 1.47 -11.55 12.33
CA ASP A 131 2.84 -11.34 12.72
C ASP A 131 3.34 -10.05 12.08
N ILE A 132 3.98 -9.19 12.88
CA ILE A 132 4.49 -7.89 12.44
C ILE A 132 5.99 -7.84 12.72
N GLU A 133 6.77 -7.88 11.65
CA GLU A 133 8.20 -7.61 11.66
C GLU A 133 8.44 -6.11 11.79
N LYS A 134 9.11 -5.70 12.87
CA LYS A 134 9.56 -4.32 13.08
C LYS A 134 10.98 -4.16 12.53
N GLU A 135 11.26 -3.00 11.94
CA GLU A 135 12.61 -2.62 11.53
C GLU A 135 13.44 -2.12 12.73
#